data_AF-A0AAY4CET2-F1
#
_entry.id   AF-A0AAY4CET2-F1
#
_cell.length_a   1.000
_cell.length_b   1.000
_cell.length_c   1.000
_cell.angle_alpha   90.00
_cell.angle_beta   90.00
_cell.angle_gamma   90.00
#
_symmetry.space_group_name_H-M   'P 1'
#
loop_
_entity.id
_entity.type
_entity.pdbx_description
1 polymer ?
#
loop_
_entity_poly.entity_id
_entity_poly.type
_entity_poly.pdbx_seq_one_letter_code
_entity_poly.pdbx_strand_id
1 'polypeptide(L)'
;MDNNESDVESPGCAGPNRPAIRTFVSKMKYLFTWHVLKTIGLGQVLSVLICGTAVTCQYLAERGVETPMLQSFLVYTLLLLIYTSILAFRKGDESIFGVLKSKWWKYGLMAFTDVEANYTVVKAYQFTTLTSIQLLDCFVIPVLMVISWIFLKTRYRPMHFVSVAVCLLGVGAMVGADLIAGRDQGSSSDVLLGDCLVLISATLYAVSNVCQEYTVKNQSCVEFLGMIGLFGTLISGVQLSILETKAVTAVTWHFEVYLLFGAYAMCMCGLYSLMPVVIQMTSATAVNLSLLTADLFSLFCGILLFHYNFSGLYMVSFVIISVGFIMFHVVPTQVPTIAFQTCSSNEDEQTEANTGGQMKRIEEVNTL
;
A
#
# COMPACT_ATOMS: atom_id res chain seq x y z
N MET A 1 -60.87 -47.42 -5.23
CA MET A 1 -62.01 -46.55 -4.93
C MET A 1 -61.50 -45.14 -5.02
N ASP A 2 -61.94 -44.48 -6.08
CA ASP A 2 -61.70 -43.09 -6.44
C ASP A 2 -62.11 -42.09 -5.36
N ASN A 3 -61.48 -40.91 -5.42
CA ASN A 3 -62.05 -39.54 -5.40
C ASN A 3 -60.89 -38.57 -5.08
N ASN A 4 -60.24 -37.91 -6.04
CA ASN A 4 -60.68 -36.70 -6.77
C ASN A 4 -61.07 -35.55 -5.80
N GLU A 5 -60.25 -34.49 -5.71
CA GLU A 5 -60.53 -33.20 -6.36
C GLU A 5 -59.39 -32.19 -6.13
N SER A 6 -59.30 -31.27 -7.08
CA SER A 6 -58.32 -30.22 -7.32
C SER A 6 -58.45 -29.00 -6.41
N ASP A 7 -57.31 -28.43 -5.99
CA ASP A 7 -57.19 -26.98 -5.79
C ASP A 7 -56.00 -26.44 -6.59
N VAL A 8 -56.36 -25.64 -7.57
CA VAL A 8 -55.48 -24.85 -8.43
C VAL A 8 -55.21 -23.53 -7.71
N GLU A 9 -54.02 -23.34 -7.15
CA GLU A 9 -53.52 -22.01 -6.80
C GLU A 9 -52.58 -21.49 -7.89
N SER A 10 -53.00 -20.37 -8.49
CA SER A 10 -52.28 -19.61 -9.52
C SER A 10 -50.97 -19.00 -9.00
N PRO A 11 -50.00 -18.70 -9.89
CA PRO A 11 -48.71 -18.12 -9.50
C PRO A 11 -48.89 -16.67 -9.05
N GLY A 12 -48.86 -16.44 -7.74
CA GLY A 12 -48.84 -15.11 -7.14
C GLY A 12 -47.63 -14.30 -7.61
N CYS A 13 -47.90 -13.14 -8.20
CA CYS A 13 -46.96 -12.17 -8.74
C CYS A 13 -45.69 -11.98 -7.89
N ALA A 14 -44.54 -12.24 -8.51
CA ALA A 14 -43.25 -11.79 -8.03
C ALA A 14 -43.19 -10.26 -8.07
N GLY A 15 -43.24 -9.61 -6.92
CA GLY A 15 -42.99 -8.17 -6.79
C GLY A 15 -41.55 -7.80 -7.23
N PRO A 16 -41.34 -6.61 -7.83
CA PRO A 16 -40.10 -6.25 -8.54
C PRO A 16 -38.88 -5.99 -7.64
N ASN A 17 -39.02 -6.05 -6.31
CA ASN A 17 -37.97 -5.64 -5.36
C ASN A 17 -37.14 -6.80 -4.76
N ARG A 18 -37.40 -8.06 -5.14
CA ARG A 18 -36.64 -9.21 -4.62
C ARG A 18 -35.22 -9.45 -5.20
N PRO A 19 -34.81 -8.98 -6.40
CA PRO A 19 -33.45 -9.22 -6.86
C PRO A 19 -32.43 -8.35 -6.11
N ALA A 20 -32.71 -7.06 -5.89
CA ALA A 20 -31.77 -6.11 -5.30
C ALA A 20 -31.36 -6.47 -3.86
N ILE A 21 -32.32 -6.91 -3.03
CA ILE A 21 -32.05 -7.28 -1.63
C ILE A 21 -31.24 -8.59 -1.55
N ARG A 22 -31.51 -9.58 -2.41
CA ARG A 22 -30.68 -10.80 -2.48
C ARG A 22 -29.27 -10.51 -2.95
N THR A 23 -29.08 -9.61 -3.92
CA THR A 23 -27.76 -9.18 -4.39
C THR A 23 -27.00 -8.39 -3.31
N PHE A 24 -27.70 -7.59 -2.50
CA PHE A 24 -27.10 -6.85 -1.40
C PHE A 24 -26.66 -7.78 -0.26
N VAL A 25 -27.51 -8.73 0.15
CA VAL A 25 -27.18 -9.72 1.19
C VAL A 25 -26.06 -10.66 0.74
N SER A 26 -26.01 -11.06 -0.53
CA SER A 26 -24.90 -11.86 -1.05
C SER A 26 -23.59 -11.06 -1.16
N LYS A 27 -23.65 -9.78 -1.54
CA LYS A 27 -22.50 -8.85 -1.47
C LYS A 27 -22.01 -8.66 -0.04
N MET A 28 -22.92 -8.51 0.93
CA MET A 28 -22.57 -8.38 2.35
C MET A 28 -21.91 -9.65 2.89
N LYS A 29 -22.41 -10.84 2.52
CA LYS A 29 -21.74 -12.11 2.86
C LYS A 29 -20.36 -12.25 2.22
N TYR A 30 -20.17 -11.77 1.00
CA TYR A 30 -18.86 -11.73 0.33
C TYR A 30 -17.89 -10.76 1.03
N LEU A 31 -18.36 -9.55 1.39
CA LEU A 31 -17.60 -8.56 2.17
C LEU A 31 -17.20 -9.07 3.56
N PHE A 32 -18.02 -9.93 4.17
CA PHE A 32 -17.77 -10.55 5.48
C PHE A 32 -17.05 -11.90 5.40
N THR A 33 -16.37 -12.18 4.28
CA THR A 33 -15.47 -13.32 4.22
C THR A 33 -14.24 -13.03 5.07
N TRP A 34 -13.81 -13.97 5.92
CA TRP A 34 -12.62 -13.84 6.78
C TRP A 34 -11.37 -13.32 6.05
N HIS A 35 -11.22 -13.65 4.76
CA HIS A 35 -10.14 -13.16 3.91
C HIS A 35 -10.18 -11.64 3.68
N VAL A 36 -11.36 -11.07 3.43
CA VAL A 36 -11.55 -9.62 3.23
C VAL A 36 -11.31 -8.87 4.54
N LEU A 37 -11.81 -9.39 5.66
CA LEU A 37 -11.56 -8.79 6.97
C LEU A 37 -10.07 -8.82 7.33
N LYS A 38 -9.38 -9.93 7.06
CA LYS A 38 -7.93 -10.06 7.28
C LYS A 38 -7.13 -9.04 6.46
N THR A 39 -7.46 -8.88 5.17
CA THR A 39 -6.74 -7.94 4.29
C THR A 39 -7.01 -6.48 4.66
N ILE A 40 -8.24 -6.13 5.04
CA ILE A 40 -8.56 -4.80 5.60
C ILE A 40 -7.77 -4.55 6.89
N GLY A 41 -7.77 -5.52 7.82
CA GLY A 41 -7.02 -5.41 9.07
C GLY A 41 -5.52 -5.18 8.84
N LEU A 42 -4.91 -5.90 7.90
CA LEU A 42 -3.51 -5.68 7.52
C LEU A 42 -3.27 -4.30 6.90
N GLY A 43 -4.18 -3.79 6.07
CA GLY A 43 -4.12 -2.43 5.54
C GLY A 43 -4.16 -1.36 6.65
N GLN A 44 -4.95 -1.58 7.71
CA GLN A 44 -4.97 -0.68 8.87
C GLN A 44 -3.67 -0.74 9.68
N VAL A 45 -3.06 -1.91 9.81
CA VAL A 45 -1.71 -2.02 10.42
C VAL A 45 -0.68 -1.22 9.63
N LEU A 46 -0.68 -1.35 8.29
CA LEU A 46 0.19 -0.55 7.42
C LEU A 46 -0.05 0.96 7.61
N SER A 47 -1.32 1.35 7.78
CA SER A 47 -1.70 2.76 7.96
C SER A 47 -1.21 3.34 9.28
N VAL A 48 -1.24 2.56 10.36
CA VAL A 48 -0.66 2.95 11.65
C VAL A 48 0.86 3.09 11.55
N LEU A 49 1.52 2.21 10.78
CA LEU A 49 2.97 2.29 10.56
C LEU A 49 3.35 3.57 9.79
N ILE A 50 2.63 3.93 8.71
CA ILE A 50 2.81 5.21 8.00
C ILE A 50 2.56 6.41 8.92
N CYS A 51 1.52 6.36 9.74
CA CYS A 51 1.25 7.42 10.70
C CYS A 51 2.42 7.58 11.69
N GLY A 52 2.98 6.48 12.18
CA GLY A 52 4.15 6.49 13.04
C GLY A 52 5.38 7.11 12.36
N THR A 53 5.61 6.83 11.08
CA THR A 53 6.71 7.43 10.31
C THR A 53 6.51 8.92 10.10
N ALA A 54 5.29 9.36 9.76
CA ALA A 54 4.98 10.78 9.58
C ALA A 54 5.19 11.57 10.88
N VAL A 55 4.67 11.05 12.01
CA VAL A 55 4.82 11.70 13.33
C VAL A 55 6.29 11.77 13.77
N THR A 56 7.05 10.69 13.58
CA THR A 56 8.48 10.68 13.95
C THR A 56 9.32 11.60 13.06
N CYS A 57 9.06 11.66 11.75
CA CYS A 57 9.68 12.64 10.85
C CYS A 57 9.35 14.08 11.26
N GLN A 58 8.09 14.37 11.58
CA GLN A 58 7.67 15.71 12.00
C GLN A 58 8.41 16.16 13.27
N TYR A 59 8.47 15.31 14.29
CA TYR A 59 9.22 15.62 15.52
C TYR A 59 10.73 15.78 15.31
N LEU A 60 11.29 15.14 14.28
CA LEU A 60 12.69 15.25 13.91
C LEU A 60 12.95 16.59 13.19
N ALA A 61 12.05 16.99 12.30
CA ALA A 61 12.07 18.28 11.61
C ALA A 61 11.91 19.46 12.58
N GLU A 62 10.99 19.40 13.55
CA GLU A 62 10.82 20.45 14.57
C GLU A 62 12.06 20.65 15.46
N ARG A 63 12.92 19.63 15.54
CA ARG A 63 14.22 19.68 16.25
C ARG A 63 15.39 20.08 15.36
N GLY A 64 15.14 20.44 14.10
CA GLY A 64 16.17 20.83 13.13
C GLY A 64 17.05 19.68 12.65
N VAL A 65 16.61 18.42 12.81
CA VAL A 65 17.35 17.24 12.35
C VAL A 65 16.86 16.86 10.96
N GLU A 66 17.49 17.47 9.96
CA GLU A 66 17.13 17.41 8.56
C GLU A 66 18.00 16.40 7.79
N THR A 67 17.80 15.11 8.06
CA THR A 67 18.61 14.04 7.44
C THR A 67 17.77 12.93 6.78
N PRO A 68 16.97 13.26 5.74
CA PRO A 68 16.13 12.29 5.03
C PRO A 68 16.88 11.10 4.45
N MET A 69 18.10 11.31 3.93
CA MET A 69 18.92 10.22 3.40
C MET A 69 19.42 9.30 4.51
N LEU A 70 19.74 9.84 5.70
CA LEU A 70 20.12 9.02 6.83
C LEU A 70 18.98 8.12 7.29
N GLN A 71 17.76 8.67 7.38
CA GLN A 71 16.55 7.91 7.70
C GLN A 71 16.34 6.75 6.73
N SER A 72 16.40 7.02 5.42
CA SER A 72 16.24 6.02 4.37
C SER A 72 17.35 4.97 4.40
N PHE A 73 18.61 5.40 4.55
CA PHE A 73 19.76 4.51 4.60
C PHE A 73 19.68 3.51 5.75
N LEU A 74 19.22 3.93 6.93
CA LEU A 74 19.00 3.05 8.07
C LEU A 74 17.97 1.95 7.76
N VAL A 75 16.85 2.32 7.14
CA VAL A 75 15.78 1.37 6.77
C VAL A 75 16.30 0.36 5.75
N TYR A 76 16.91 0.81 4.65
CA TYR A 76 17.42 -0.12 3.63
C TYR A 76 18.53 -1.03 4.19
N THR A 77 19.37 -0.50 5.08
CA THR A 77 20.41 -1.31 5.75
C THR A 77 19.80 -2.38 6.65
N LEU A 78 18.72 -2.09 7.38
CA LEU A 78 18.00 -3.12 8.14
C LEU A 78 17.39 -4.18 7.22
N LEU A 79 16.77 -3.78 6.10
CA LEU A 79 16.25 -4.71 5.10
C LEU A 79 17.36 -5.57 4.49
N LEU A 80 18.53 -4.98 4.21
CA LEU A 80 19.72 -5.68 3.74
C LEU A 80 20.17 -6.75 4.76
N LEU A 81 20.34 -6.33 6.02
CA LEU A 81 20.81 -7.22 7.08
C LEU A 81 19.85 -8.39 7.34
N ILE A 82 18.54 -8.17 7.22
CA ILE A 82 17.53 -9.21 7.43
C ILE A 82 17.37 -10.04 6.16
N TYR A 83 16.86 -9.46 5.08
CA TYR A 83 16.40 -10.20 3.91
C TYR A 83 17.51 -10.57 2.94
N THR A 84 18.49 -9.70 2.72
CA THR A 84 19.62 -10.04 1.85
C THR A 84 20.50 -11.10 2.49
N SER A 85 20.69 -11.08 3.81
CA SER A 85 21.37 -12.16 4.53
C SER A 85 20.61 -13.49 4.39
N ILE A 86 19.30 -13.51 4.60
CA ILE A 86 18.47 -14.71 4.39
C ILE A 86 18.62 -15.24 2.95
N LEU A 87 18.60 -14.34 1.96
CA LEU A 87 18.75 -14.70 0.55
C LEU A 87 20.16 -15.20 0.21
N ALA A 88 21.20 -14.68 0.89
CA ALA A 88 22.58 -15.11 0.72
C ALA A 88 22.82 -16.54 1.24
N PHE A 89 22.11 -16.95 2.30
CA PHE A 89 22.19 -18.32 2.84
C PHE A 89 21.34 -19.34 2.07
N ARG A 90 20.51 -18.91 1.11
CA ARG A 90 19.68 -19.79 0.29
C ARG A 90 20.51 -20.45 -0.81
N LYS A 91 20.58 -21.79 -0.82
CA LYS A 91 21.30 -22.59 -1.85
C LYS A 91 20.41 -22.83 -3.08
N GLY A 92 20.97 -22.65 -4.29
CA GLY A 92 20.32 -22.96 -5.59
C GLY A 92 20.49 -21.85 -6.65
N ASP A 93 19.84 -22.01 -7.81
CA ASP A 93 19.73 -20.97 -8.86
C ASP A 93 18.95 -19.72 -8.39
N GLU A 94 18.22 -19.89 -7.30
CA GLU A 94 17.49 -18.88 -6.54
C GLU A 94 18.36 -18.16 -5.49
N SER A 95 19.67 -18.40 -5.49
CA SER A 95 20.64 -17.66 -4.67
C SER A 95 20.79 -16.22 -5.14
N ILE A 96 21.23 -15.35 -4.22
CA ILE A 96 21.46 -13.93 -4.52
C ILE A 96 22.34 -13.71 -5.75
N PHE A 97 23.34 -14.56 -5.98
CA PHE A 97 24.26 -14.44 -7.12
C PHE A 97 23.56 -14.75 -8.46
N GLY A 98 22.65 -15.74 -8.48
CA GLY A 98 21.85 -16.05 -9.67
C GLY A 98 20.92 -14.89 -10.04
N VAL A 99 20.23 -14.33 -9.04
CA VAL A 99 19.35 -13.17 -9.21
C VAL A 99 20.14 -11.93 -9.68
N LEU A 100 21.28 -11.66 -9.05
CA LEU A 100 22.14 -10.53 -9.39
C LEU A 100 22.71 -10.68 -10.82
N LYS A 101 23.09 -11.87 -11.25
CA LYS A 101 23.62 -12.06 -12.62
C LYS A 101 22.55 -11.84 -13.70
N SER A 102 21.31 -12.26 -13.46
CA SER A 102 20.25 -12.24 -14.47
C SER A 102 19.41 -10.95 -14.47
N LYS A 103 19.06 -10.43 -13.29
CA LYS A 103 17.99 -9.44 -13.11
C LYS A 103 18.42 -8.17 -12.36
N TRP A 104 19.70 -7.98 -12.05
CA TRP A 104 20.17 -6.85 -11.23
C TRP A 104 19.66 -5.49 -11.70
N TRP A 105 19.66 -5.21 -13.00
CA TRP A 105 19.28 -3.91 -13.54
C TRP A 105 17.81 -3.55 -13.28
N LYS A 106 16.92 -4.55 -13.23
CA LYS A 106 15.49 -4.35 -12.93
C LYS A 106 15.31 -3.94 -11.47
N TYR A 107 15.97 -4.65 -10.57
CA TYR A 107 15.95 -4.34 -9.14
C TYR A 107 16.68 -3.04 -8.81
N GLY A 108 17.76 -2.73 -9.52
CA GLY A 108 18.48 -1.47 -9.38
C GLY A 108 17.63 -0.26 -9.75
N LEU A 109 16.93 -0.30 -10.90
CA LEU A 109 16.03 0.79 -11.31
C LEU A 109 14.83 0.94 -10.35
N MET A 110 14.30 -0.18 -9.87
CA MET A 110 13.21 -0.19 -8.90
C MET A 110 13.63 0.43 -7.56
N ALA A 111 14.78 -0.01 -7.02
CA ALA A 111 15.35 0.56 -5.80
C ALA A 111 15.70 2.05 -5.97
N PHE A 112 16.19 2.46 -7.13
CA PHE A 112 16.45 3.87 -7.41
C PHE A 112 15.17 4.70 -7.32
N THR A 113 14.10 4.27 -8.00
CA THR A 113 12.80 4.96 -7.98
C THR A 113 12.23 5.02 -6.56
N ASP A 114 12.38 3.95 -5.78
CA ASP A 114 11.93 3.87 -4.39
C ASP A 114 12.71 4.81 -3.46
N VAL A 115 14.05 4.83 -3.57
CA VAL A 115 14.92 5.72 -2.79
C VAL A 115 14.61 7.18 -3.11
N GLU A 116 14.46 7.54 -4.39
CA GLU A 116 14.11 8.90 -4.79
C GLU A 116 12.73 9.33 -4.28
N ALA A 117 11.73 8.43 -4.30
CA ALA A 117 10.41 8.71 -3.75
C ALA A 117 10.49 9.07 -2.25
N ASN A 118 11.19 8.23 -1.48
CA ASN A 118 11.39 8.42 -0.04
C ASN A 118 12.19 9.70 0.26
N TYR A 119 13.29 9.95 -0.45
CA TYR A 119 14.07 11.16 -0.28
C TYR A 119 13.21 12.41 -0.53
N THR A 120 12.47 12.41 -1.63
CA THR A 120 11.68 13.56 -2.08
C THR A 120 10.55 13.88 -1.09
N VAL A 121 9.82 12.89 -0.57
CA VAL A 121 8.75 13.14 0.43
C VAL A 121 9.31 13.58 1.76
N VAL A 122 10.38 12.95 2.26
CA VAL A 122 10.94 13.32 3.56
C VAL A 122 11.53 14.73 3.48
N LYS A 123 12.15 15.09 2.36
CA LYS A 123 12.59 16.45 2.09
C LYS A 123 11.43 17.45 2.05
N ALA A 124 10.27 17.07 1.51
CA ALA A 124 9.10 17.95 1.47
C ALA A 124 8.60 18.38 2.86
N TYR A 125 8.79 17.58 3.92
CA TYR A 125 8.45 17.96 5.31
C TYR A 125 9.21 19.20 5.81
N GLN A 126 10.29 19.60 5.15
CA GLN A 126 11.03 20.82 5.47
C GLN A 126 10.41 22.08 4.84
N PHE A 127 9.63 21.90 3.79
CA PHE A 127 9.16 22.98 2.92
C PHE A 127 7.65 23.21 2.99
N THR A 128 6.87 22.16 3.29
CA THR A 128 5.41 22.22 3.36
C THR A 128 4.90 21.54 4.64
N THR A 129 3.61 21.67 4.92
CA THR A 129 2.99 21.14 6.14
C THR A 129 2.64 19.65 5.99
N LEU A 130 2.66 18.92 7.11
CA LEU A 130 2.20 17.52 7.18
C LEU A 130 0.83 17.30 6.52
N THR A 131 -0.09 18.25 6.64
CA THR A 131 -1.41 18.16 5.99
C THR A 131 -1.41 18.43 4.50
N SER A 132 -0.53 19.31 4.01
CA SER A 132 -0.35 19.47 2.56
C SER A 132 0.20 18.18 1.98
N ILE A 133 1.22 17.59 2.62
CA ILE A 133 1.83 16.32 2.18
C ILE A 133 0.80 15.21 2.06
N GLN A 134 -0.04 15.01 3.07
CA GLN A 134 -1.09 13.98 3.04
C GLN A 134 -2.09 14.17 1.92
N LEU A 135 -2.59 15.40 1.76
CA LEU A 135 -3.60 15.70 0.75
C LEU A 135 -3.05 15.70 -0.66
N LEU A 136 -1.75 15.95 -0.84
CA LEU A 136 -1.05 15.81 -2.11
C LEU A 136 -0.66 14.35 -2.39
N ASP A 137 -0.26 13.56 -1.38
CA ASP A 137 0.11 12.15 -1.56
C ASP A 137 -1.06 11.29 -2.06
N CYS A 138 -2.29 11.73 -1.78
CA CYS A 138 -3.52 11.26 -2.42
C CYS A 138 -3.44 11.16 -3.97
N PHE A 139 -2.60 11.97 -4.61
CA PHE A 139 -2.31 11.94 -6.04
C PHE A 139 -1.62 10.64 -6.50
N VAL A 140 -1.06 9.84 -5.59
CA VAL A 140 -0.51 8.52 -5.90
C VAL A 140 -1.56 7.62 -6.55
N ILE A 141 -2.82 7.68 -6.11
CA ILE A 141 -3.91 6.81 -6.60
C ILE A 141 -4.19 6.99 -8.10
N PRO A 142 -4.47 8.21 -8.62
CA PRO A 142 -4.72 8.38 -10.04
C PRO A 142 -3.52 7.99 -10.91
N VAL A 143 -2.30 8.31 -10.47
CA VAL A 143 -1.08 7.92 -11.20
C VAL A 143 -0.94 6.39 -11.21
N LEU A 144 -1.10 5.75 -10.05
CA LEU A 144 -1.04 4.30 -9.90
C LEU A 144 -2.07 3.62 -10.79
N MET A 145 -3.30 4.11 -10.85
CA MET A 145 -4.32 3.57 -11.77
C MET A 145 -3.89 3.62 -13.23
N VAL A 146 -3.35 4.74 -13.69
CA VAL A 146 -2.90 4.90 -15.09
C VAL A 146 -1.75 3.93 -15.38
N ILE A 147 -0.76 3.85 -14.48
CA ILE A 147 0.39 2.96 -14.62
C ILE A 147 -0.06 1.48 -14.56
N SER A 148 -0.89 1.10 -13.60
CA SER A 148 -1.47 -0.25 -13.49
C SER A 148 -2.32 -0.62 -14.70
N TRP A 149 -3.04 0.33 -15.30
CA TRP A 149 -3.78 0.09 -16.54
C TRP A 149 -2.84 -0.21 -17.71
N ILE A 150 -1.73 0.54 -17.83
CA ILE A 150 -0.75 0.36 -18.91
C ILE A 150 0.06 -0.94 -18.73
N PHE A 151 0.61 -1.17 -17.53
CA PHE A 151 1.55 -2.27 -17.28
C PHE A 151 0.88 -3.57 -16.83
N LEU A 152 -0.13 -3.50 -15.97
CA LEU A 152 -0.83 -4.67 -15.41
C LEU A 152 -2.15 -4.97 -16.13
N LYS A 153 -2.57 -4.12 -17.07
CA LYS A 153 -3.83 -4.25 -17.84
C LYS A 153 -5.08 -4.32 -16.95
N THR A 154 -5.05 -3.65 -15.79
CA THR A 154 -6.17 -3.61 -14.85
C THR A 154 -7.39 -2.93 -15.46
N ARG A 155 -8.59 -3.51 -15.27
CA ARG A 155 -9.84 -2.97 -15.84
C ARG A 155 -10.53 -2.06 -14.82
N TYR A 156 -10.53 -0.75 -15.08
CA TYR A 156 -11.24 0.24 -14.28
C TYR A 156 -12.60 0.58 -14.90
N ARG A 157 -13.62 0.73 -14.04
CA ARG A 157 -14.95 1.22 -14.40
C ARG A 157 -15.00 2.76 -14.53
N PRO A 158 -15.94 3.32 -15.31
CA PRO A 158 -16.10 4.77 -15.48
C PRO A 158 -16.16 5.57 -14.18
N MET A 159 -16.79 5.01 -13.14
CA MET A 159 -16.88 5.66 -11.83
C MET A 159 -15.52 6.02 -11.23
N HIS A 160 -14.49 5.19 -11.45
CA HIS A 160 -13.14 5.49 -10.94
C HIS A 160 -12.53 6.71 -11.64
N PHE A 161 -12.80 6.93 -12.92
CA PHE A 161 -12.34 8.12 -13.63
C PHE A 161 -13.02 9.39 -13.10
N VAL A 162 -14.30 9.29 -12.71
CA VAL A 162 -15.02 10.38 -12.04
C VAL A 162 -14.39 10.68 -10.68
N SER A 163 -14.10 9.65 -9.88
CA SER A 163 -13.38 9.81 -8.60
C SER A 163 -12.02 10.49 -8.78
N VAL A 164 -11.24 10.07 -9.76
CA VAL A 164 -9.95 10.68 -10.09
C VAL A 164 -10.11 12.16 -10.41
N ALA A 165 -11.09 12.54 -11.25
CA ALA A 165 -11.32 13.94 -11.57
C ALA A 165 -11.65 14.77 -10.33
N VAL A 166 -12.47 14.24 -9.40
CA VAL A 166 -12.80 14.91 -8.14
C VAL A 166 -11.57 15.07 -7.24
N CYS A 167 -10.74 14.03 -7.09
CA CYS A 167 -9.49 14.12 -6.32
C CYS A 167 -8.52 15.15 -6.92
N LEU A 168 -8.37 15.20 -8.25
CA LEU A 168 -7.50 16.17 -8.93
C LEU A 168 -7.97 17.61 -8.74
N LEU A 169 -9.29 17.85 -8.70
CA LEU A 169 -9.84 19.17 -8.37
C LEU A 169 -9.49 19.59 -6.93
N GLY A 170 -9.57 18.67 -5.97
CA GLY A 170 -9.19 18.93 -4.58
C GLY A 170 -7.70 19.26 -4.42
N VAL A 171 -6.82 18.52 -5.10
CA VAL A 171 -5.37 18.81 -5.14
C VAL A 171 -5.10 20.17 -5.79
N GLY A 172 -5.76 20.47 -6.92
CA GLY A 172 -5.61 21.76 -7.59
C GLY A 172 -6.09 22.94 -6.72
N ALA A 173 -7.17 22.76 -5.95
CA ALA A 173 -7.66 23.76 -5.02
C ALA A 173 -6.68 24.01 -3.86
N MET A 174 -6.03 22.96 -3.33
CA MET A 174 -4.98 23.09 -2.33
C MET A 174 -3.78 23.90 -2.83
N VAL A 175 -3.17 23.47 -3.94
CA VAL A 175 -2.01 24.18 -4.52
C VAL A 175 -2.39 25.62 -4.88
N GLY A 176 -3.61 25.84 -5.37
CA GLY A 176 -4.15 27.18 -5.60
C GLY A 176 -4.27 28.01 -4.32
N ALA A 177 -4.67 27.41 -3.20
CA ALA A 177 -4.74 28.07 -1.90
C ALA A 177 -3.35 28.51 -1.42
N ASP A 178 -2.34 27.65 -1.57
CA ASP A 178 -0.96 27.95 -1.18
C ASP A 178 -0.36 29.08 -2.03
N LEU A 179 -0.66 29.12 -3.34
CA LEU A 179 -0.30 30.22 -4.22
C LEU A 179 -0.96 31.56 -3.84
N ILE A 180 -2.20 31.53 -3.35
CA ILE A 180 -2.93 32.74 -2.95
C ILE A 180 -2.44 33.22 -1.58
N ALA A 181 -2.31 32.32 -0.60
CA ALA A 181 -1.82 32.65 0.74
C ALA A 181 -0.37 33.15 0.73
N GLY A 182 0.47 32.61 -0.17
CA GLY A 182 1.86 33.01 -0.33
C GLY A 182 2.06 34.36 -1.04
N ARG A 183 1.12 34.81 -1.87
CA ARG A 183 1.15 36.14 -2.51
C ARG A 183 1.10 37.29 -1.51
N ASP A 184 0.51 37.07 -0.33
CA ASP A 184 0.39 38.07 0.73
C ASP A 184 1.56 38.07 1.74
N GLN A 185 2.42 37.03 1.76
CA GLN A 185 3.45 36.85 2.82
C GLN A 185 4.91 36.77 2.34
N GLY A 186 5.20 36.71 1.03
CA GLY A 186 6.59 36.76 0.53
C GLY A 186 7.46 35.51 0.78
N SER A 187 6.92 34.46 1.42
CA SER A 187 7.57 33.14 1.63
C SER A 187 7.11 32.06 0.63
N SER A 188 6.46 32.47 -0.47
CA SER A 188 5.66 31.61 -1.36
C SER A 188 6.44 30.55 -2.14
N SER A 189 7.74 30.73 -2.34
CA SER A 189 8.57 29.82 -3.13
C SER A 189 8.79 28.49 -2.43
N ASP A 190 8.89 28.50 -1.10
CA ASP A 190 9.35 27.33 -0.35
C ASP A 190 8.21 26.32 -0.19
N VAL A 191 6.99 26.78 0.14
CA VAL A 191 5.80 25.91 0.25
C VAL A 191 5.46 25.25 -1.10
N LEU A 192 5.44 26.02 -2.19
CA LEU A 192 5.15 25.48 -3.53
C LEU A 192 6.21 24.47 -3.99
N LEU A 193 7.47 24.69 -3.62
CA LEU A 193 8.55 23.74 -3.86
C LEU A 193 8.26 22.43 -3.09
N GLY A 194 7.85 22.53 -1.83
CA GLY A 194 7.39 21.40 -1.04
C GLY A 194 6.26 20.63 -1.72
N ASP A 195 5.21 21.32 -2.19
CA ASP A 195 4.07 20.66 -2.83
C ASP A 195 4.46 19.97 -4.15
N CYS A 196 5.32 20.61 -4.96
CA CYS A 196 5.88 20.00 -6.16
C CYS A 196 6.70 18.74 -5.83
N LEU A 197 7.49 18.76 -4.76
CA LEU A 197 8.25 17.59 -4.30
C LEU A 197 7.30 16.45 -3.92
N VAL A 198 6.18 16.73 -3.23
CA VAL A 198 5.20 15.69 -2.89
C VAL A 198 4.59 15.06 -4.14
N LEU A 199 4.21 15.85 -5.15
CA LEU A 199 3.66 15.31 -6.41
C LEU A 199 4.67 14.44 -7.16
N ILE A 200 5.95 14.81 -7.16
CA ILE A 200 7.04 14.01 -7.73
C ILE A 200 7.17 12.69 -6.95
N SER A 201 7.20 12.76 -5.61
CA SER A 201 7.28 11.59 -4.76
C SER A 201 6.10 10.64 -4.97
N ALA A 202 4.86 11.15 -4.97
CA ALA A 202 3.66 10.36 -5.23
C ALA A 202 3.72 9.66 -6.61
N THR A 203 4.27 10.33 -7.62
CA THR A 203 4.48 9.73 -8.95
C THR A 203 5.50 8.59 -8.91
N LEU A 204 6.64 8.80 -8.22
CA LEU A 204 7.68 7.78 -8.07
C LEU A 204 7.21 6.60 -7.22
N TYR A 205 6.47 6.84 -6.14
CA TYR A 205 5.83 5.79 -5.34
C TYR A 205 4.80 5.01 -6.14
N ALA A 206 4.02 5.65 -7.00
CA ALA A 206 3.10 4.93 -7.89
C ALA A 206 3.87 3.97 -8.82
N VAL A 207 4.99 4.41 -9.41
CA VAL A 207 5.87 3.54 -10.21
C VAL A 207 6.44 2.40 -9.35
N SER A 208 7.02 2.72 -8.20
CA SER A 208 7.63 1.74 -7.27
C SER A 208 6.61 0.68 -6.85
N ASN A 209 5.40 1.11 -6.44
CA ASN A 209 4.32 0.23 -5.98
C ASN A 209 3.80 -0.69 -7.09
N VAL A 210 3.70 -0.22 -8.34
CA VAL A 210 3.29 -1.07 -9.46
C VAL A 210 4.38 -2.07 -9.83
N CYS A 211 5.65 -1.64 -9.84
CA CYS A 211 6.80 -2.51 -10.02
C CYS A 211 6.89 -3.57 -8.92
N GLN A 212 6.64 -3.19 -7.67
CA GLN A 212 6.54 -4.08 -6.53
C GLN A 212 5.42 -5.08 -6.73
N GLU A 213 4.20 -4.66 -7.08
CA GLU A 213 3.08 -5.57 -7.34
C GLU A 213 3.42 -6.62 -8.40
N TYR A 214 3.98 -6.18 -9.53
CA TYR A 214 4.41 -7.09 -10.60
C TYR A 214 5.46 -8.10 -10.10
N THR A 215 6.41 -7.63 -9.28
CA THR A 215 7.54 -8.45 -8.84
C THR A 215 7.12 -9.45 -7.77
N VAL A 216 6.38 -9.02 -6.75
CA VAL A 216 5.95 -9.90 -5.65
C VAL A 216 4.90 -10.91 -6.08
N LYS A 217 4.13 -10.64 -7.16
CA LYS A 217 3.19 -11.62 -7.72
C LYS A 217 3.87 -12.67 -8.60
N ASN A 218 5.04 -12.34 -9.17
CA ASN A 218 5.75 -13.23 -10.09
C ASN A 218 7.00 -13.88 -9.48
N GLN A 219 7.51 -13.36 -8.37
CA GLN A 219 8.73 -13.77 -7.67
C GLN A 219 8.49 -13.77 -6.15
N SER A 220 9.45 -14.25 -5.37
CA SER A 220 9.30 -14.30 -3.91
C SER A 220 9.40 -12.92 -3.24
N CYS A 221 8.60 -12.68 -2.19
CA CYS A 221 8.72 -11.45 -1.37
C CYS A 221 10.11 -11.29 -0.76
N VAL A 222 10.74 -12.39 -0.35
CA VAL A 222 12.08 -12.37 0.25
C VAL A 222 13.14 -11.95 -0.77
N GLU A 223 13.04 -12.42 -2.02
CA GLU A 223 13.92 -11.96 -3.11
C GLU A 223 13.71 -10.47 -3.37
N PHE A 224 12.46 -10.02 -3.55
CA PHE A 224 12.16 -8.60 -3.76
C PHE A 224 12.77 -7.74 -2.65
N LEU A 225 12.50 -8.09 -1.40
CA LEU A 225 12.89 -7.29 -0.25
C LEU A 225 14.41 -7.33 0.00
N GLY A 226 15.06 -8.47 -0.26
CA GLY A 226 16.52 -8.58 -0.20
C GLY A 226 17.22 -7.81 -1.32
N MET A 227 16.64 -7.72 -2.52
CA MET A 227 17.22 -6.96 -3.62
C MET A 227 17.00 -5.44 -3.45
N ILE A 228 15.84 -5.03 -2.94
CA ILE A 228 15.55 -3.64 -2.57
C ILE A 228 16.45 -3.19 -1.41
N GLY A 229 16.62 -4.03 -0.37
CA GLY A 229 17.57 -3.74 0.71
C GLY A 229 18.99 -3.53 0.18
N LEU A 230 19.48 -4.44 -0.67
CA LEU A 230 20.83 -4.35 -1.24
C LEU A 230 21.04 -3.09 -2.07
N PHE A 231 20.23 -2.87 -3.11
CA PHE A 231 20.41 -1.71 -4.00
C PHE A 231 20.03 -0.42 -3.30
N GLY A 232 18.99 -0.43 -2.46
CA GLY A 232 18.56 0.70 -1.66
C GLY A 232 19.67 1.21 -0.74
N THR A 233 20.37 0.31 -0.02
CA THR A 233 21.51 0.70 0.82
C THR A 233 22.65 1.32 0.01
N LEU A 234 22.97 0.75 -1.17
CA LEU A 234 24.03 1.29 -2.02
C LEU A 234 23.68 2.69 -2.53
N ILE A 235 22.48 2.88 -3.08
CA ILE A 235 22.03 4.16 -3.65
C ILE A 235 21.89 5.21 -2.56
N SER A 236 21.17 4.88 -1.48
CA SER A 236 20.98 5.80 -0.36
C SER A 236 22.28 6.12 0.38
N GLY A 237 23.23 5.18 0.47
CA GLY A 237 24.54 5.43 1.08
C GLY A 237 25.41 6.40 0.27
N VAL A 238 25.37 6.28 -1.07
CA VAL A 238 26.03 7.25 -1.96
C VAL A 238 25.40 8.62 -1.83
N GLN A 239 24.06 8.71 -1.85
CA GLN A 239 23.34 9.97 -1.70
C GLN A 239 23.54 10.62 -0.32
N LEU A 240 23.53 9.83 0.76
CA LEU A 240 23.86 10.29 2.11
C LEU A 240 25.26 10.92 2.15
N SER A 241 26.24 10.26 1.54
CA SER A 241 27.63 10.73 1.49
C SER A 241 27.78 12.05 0.71
N ILE A 242 27.01 12.23 -0.37
CA ILE A 242 27.10 13.41 -1.23
C ILE A 242 26.28 14.59 -0.66
N LEU A 243 25.05 14.35 -0.23
CA LEU A 243 24.06 15.38 0.05
C LEU A 243 24.05 15.80 1.53
N GLU A 244 24.26 14.86 2.45
CA GLU A 244 23.90 15.05 3.87
C GLU A 244 25.07 14.94 4.84
N THR A 245 26.29 14.60 4.41
CA THR A 245 27.46 14.47 5.30
C THR A 245 27.64 15.66 6.25
N LYS A 246 27.44 16.88 5.75
CA LYS A 246 27.52 18.11 6.58
C LYS A 246 26.35 18.22 7.56
N ALA A 247 25.13 17.96 7.09
CA ALA A 247 23.92 17.99 7.92
C ALA A 247 24.01 16.98 9.06
N VAL A 248 24.41 15.73 8.76
CA VAL A 248 24.60 14.64 9.73
C VAL A 248 25.65 14.99 10.79
N THR A 249 26.74 15.65 10.38
CA THR A 249 27.79 16.07 11.33
C THR A 249 27.33 17.22 12.23
N ALA A 250 26.40 18.04 11.76
CA ALA A 250 25.81 19.14 12.52
C ALA A 250 24.71 18.70 13.50
N VAL A 251 24.21 17.46 13.40
CA VAL A 251 23.17 16.93 14.29
C VAL A 251 23.70 16.84 15.72
N THR A 252 22.97 17.43 16.66
CA THR A 252 23.20 17.23 18.09
C THR A 252 22.53 15.94 18.55
N TRP A 253 23.35 14.93 18.80
CA TRP A 253 22.88 13.59 19.15
C TRP A 253 22.42 13.51 20.62
N HIS A 254 21.10 13.62 20.83
CA HIS A 254 20.45 13.38 22.11
C HIS A 254 19.74 12.02 22.13
N PHE A 255 19.48 11.47 23.33
CA PHE A 255 18.78 10.20 23.49
C PHE A 255 17.41 10.18 22.78
N GLU A 256 16.68 11.28 22.82
CA GLU A 256 15.40 11.44 22.11
C GLU A 256 15.55 11.29 20.59
N VAL A 257 16.61 11.85 20.00
CA VAL A 257 16.88 11.78 18.56
C VAL A 257 17.14 10.33 18.15
N TYR A 258 17.94 9.59 18.94
CA TYR A 258 18.14 8.16 18.72
C TYR A 258 16.84 7.36 18.82
N LEU A 259 15.98 7.68 19.78
CA LEU A 259 14.68 7.03 19.93
C LEU A 259 13.77 7.32 18.73
N LEU A 260 13.71 8.56 18.25
CA LEU A 260 12.93 8.94 17.06
C LEU A 260 13.42 8.21 15.80
N PHE A 261 14.74 8.14 15.57
CA PHE A 261 15.30 7.34 14.47
C PHE A 261 14.99 5.85 14.62
N GLY A 262 15.08 5.30 15.83
CA GLY A 262 14.74 3.91 16.10
C GLY A 262 13.26 3.62 15.84
N ALA A 263 12.36 4.48 16.32
CA ALA A 263 10.93 4.37 16.10
C ALA A 263 10.56 4.47 14.61
N TYR A 264 11.16 5.44 13.90
CA TYR A 264 11.03 5.58 12.45
C TYR A 264 11.48 4.30 11.73
N ALA A 265 12.69 3.82 12.05
CA ALA A 265 13.27 2.64 11.40
C ALA A 265 12.45 1.37 11.66
N MET A 266 11.92 1.19 12.88
CA MET A 266 11.03 0.07 13.20
C MET A 266 9.71 0.15 12.42
N CYS A 267 9.08 1.32 12.36
CA CYS A 267 7.83 1.50 11.63
C CYS A 267 8.03 1.25 10.13
N MET A 268 9.06 1.86 9.54
CA MET A 268 9.40 1.65 8.13
C MET A 268 9.81 0.21 7.83
N CYS A 269 10.63 -0.44 8.67
CA CYS A 269 10.99 -1.84 8.47
C CYS A 269 9.75 -2.75 8.51
N GLY A 270 8.83 -2.50 9.45
CA GLY A 270 7.54 -3.18 9.51
C GLY A 270 6.71 -2.97 8.26
N LEU A 271 6.64 -1.73 7.77
CA LEU A 271 5.90 -1.38 6.56
C LEU A 271 6.46 -2.10 5.33
N TYR A 272 7.77 -1.99 5.09
CA TYR A 272 8.45 -2.64 3.96
C TYR A 272 8.34 -4.16 4.02
N SER A 273 8.27 -4.76 5.21
CA SER A 273 8.11 -6.21 5.37
C SER A 273 6.67 -6.68 5.10
N LEU A 274 5.68 -5.91 5.56
CA LEU A 274 4.27 -6.29 5.45
C LEU A 274 3.64 -5.90 4.11
N MET A 275 4.03 -4.76 3.53
CA MET A 275 3.45 -4.23 2.30
C MET A 275 3.53 -5.23 1.11
N PRO A 276 4.66 -5.89 0.81
CA PRO A 276 4.74 -6.95 -0.20
C PRO A 276 3.72 -8.08 0.03
N VAL A 277 3.55 -8.50 1.29
CA VAL A 277 2.61 -9.58 1.66
C VAL A 277 1.18 -9.15 1.42
N VAL A 278 0.81 -7.92 1.80
CA VAL A 278 -0.55 -7.41 1.56
C VAL A 278 -0.82 -7.22 0.07
N ILE A 279 0.16 -6.73 -0.71
CA ILE A 279 0.04 -6.58 -2.16
C ILE A 279 -0.11 -7.94 -2.85
N GLN A 280 0.58 -8.99 -2.39
CA GLN A 280 0.38 -10.35 -2.91
C GLN A 280 -1.05 -10.83 -2.70
N MET A 281 -1.65 -10.55 -1.54
CA MET A 281 -3.03 -10.93 -1.23
C MET A 281 -4.07 -10.04 -1.92
N THR A 282 -3.67 -8.85 -2.39
CA THR A 282 -4.57 -7.83 -2.94
C THR A 282 -4.00 -7.19 -4.23
N SER A 283 -3.67 -5.90 -4.20
CA SER A 283 -3.03 -5.13 -5.27
C SER A 283 -2.37 -3.87 -4.70
N ALA A 284 -1.48 -3.24 -5.46
CA ALA A 284 -0.89 -1.96 -5.07
C ALA A 284 -1.96 -0.87 -4.93
N THR A 285 -2.98 -0.88 -5.80
CA THR A 285 -4.10 0.07 -5.71
C THR A 285 -4.87 -0.12 -4.41
N ALA A 286 -5.17 -1.36 -4.01
CA ALA A 286 -5.93 -1.64 -2.80
C ALA A 286 -5.16 -1.27 -1.52
N VAL A 287 -3.84 -1.52 -1.50
CA VAL A 287 -2.99 -1.11 -0.37
C VAL A 287 -2.89 0.40 -0.27
N ASN A 288 -2.58 1.12 -1.35
CA ASN A 288 -2.51 2.58 -1.32
C ASN A 288 -3.84 3.18 -0.88
N LEU A 289 -4.96 2.63 -1.35
CA LEU A 289 -6.28 3.02 -0.92
C LEU A 289 -6.51 2.79 0.59
N SER A 290 -5.95 1.72 1.17
CA SER A 290 -6.00 1.51 2.62
C SER A 290 -5.12 2.50 3.38
N LEU A 291 -3.98 2.91 2.82
CA LEU A 291 -3.04 3.86 3.44
C LEU A 291 -3.63 5.26 3.61
N LEU A 292 -4.71 5.62 2.91
CA LEU A 292 -5.43 6.88 3.15
C LEU A 292 -5.97 7.00 4.58
N THR A 293 -6.20 5.89 5.29
CA THR A 293 -6.56 5.98 6.71
C THR A 293 -5.39 6.48 7.55
N ALA A 294 -4.15 6.30 7.10
CA ALA A 294 -2.96 6.88 7.71
C ALA A 294 -2.97 8.41 7.64
N ASP A 295 -3.47 8.98 6.53
CA ASP A 295 -3.62 10.44 6.38
C ASP A 295 -4.56 11.00 7.44
N LEU A 296 -5.69 10.31 7.67
CA LEU A 296 -6.64 10.67 8.73
C LEU A 296 -5.99 10.57 10.12
N PHE A 297 -5.31 9.46 10.43
CA PHE A 297 -4.63 9.28 11.71
C PHE A 297 -3.58 10.36 11.96
N SER A 298 -2.79 10.65 10.94
CA SER A 298 -1.73 11.65 11.00
C SER A 298 -2.28 13.08 11.10
N LEU A 299 -3.42 13.39 10.47
CA LEU A 299 -4.14 14.65 10.64
C LEU A 299 -4.66 14.80 12.08
N PHE A 300 -5.23 13.75 12.67
CA PHE A 300 -5.63 13.76 14.09
C PHE A 300 -4.43 13.97 15.00
N CYS A 301 -3.30 13.32 14.74
CA CYS A 301 -2.04 13.58 15.44
C CYS A 301 -1.56 15.02 15.24
N GLY A 302 -1.68 15.58 14.03
CA GLY A 302 -1.39 16.99 13.72
C GLY A 302 -2.18 17.97 14.57
N ILE A 303 -3.48 17.74 14.74
CA ILE A 303 -4.36 18.56 15.58
C ILE A 303 -4.04 18.38 17.07
N LEU A 304 -3.93 17.14 17.53
CA LEU A 304 -3.88 16.81 18.96
C LEU A 304 -2.49 16.93 19.57
N LEU A 305 -1.44 16.56 18.85
CA LEU A 305 -0.06 16.56 19.34
C LEU A 305 0.71 17.83 18.97
N PHE A 306 0.47 18.36 17.75
CA PHE A 306 1.22 19.49 17.21
C PHE A 306 0.43 20.81 17.20
N HIS A 307 -0.85 20.78 17.58
CA HIS A 307 -1.72 21.96 17.69
C HIS A 307 -1.77 22.84 16.42
N TYR A 308 -1.73 22.22 15.24
CA TYR A 308 -1.79 22.95 13.98
C TYR A 308 -3.15 23.65 13.75
N ASN A 309 -3.07 24.90 13.27
CA ASN A 309 -4.23 25.70 12.88
C ASN A 309 -4.43 25.59 11.37
N PHE A 310 -5.56 25.04 10.94
CA PHE A 310 -5.86 24.86 9.51
C PHE A 310 -6.66 26.02 8.94
N SER A 311 -6.28 26.48 7.76
CA SER A 311 -7.09 27.43 6.98
C SER A 311 -8.36 26.75 6.45
N GLY A 312 -9.44 27.52 6.28
CA GLY A 312 -10.71 27.01 5.76
C GLY A 312 -10.59 26.39 4.36
N LEU A 313 -9.66 26.85 3.52
CA LEU A 313 -9.40 26.27 2.19
C LEU A 313 -8.84 24.84 2.27
N TYR A 314 -7.94 24.57 3.22
CA TYR A 314 -7.42 23.23 3.45
C TYR A 314 -8.53 22.26 3.87
N MET A 315 -9.47 22.72 4.70
CA MET A 315 -10.63 21.93 5.11
C MET A 315 -11.57 21.63 3.93
N VAL A 316 -11.76 22.59 3.03
CA VAL A 316 -12.55 22.37 1.80
C VAL A 316 -11.86 21.35 0.89
N SER A 317 -10.55 21.49 0.65
CA SER A 317 -9.78 20.52 -0.15
C SER A 317 -9.84 19.11 0.45
N PHE A 318 -9.71 19.01 1.78
CA PHE A 318 -9.85 17.75 2.51
C PHE A 318 -11.21 17.09 2.29
N VAL A 319 -12.32 17.85 2.38
CA VAL A 319 -13.68 17.32 2.14
C VAL A 319 -13.84 16.83 0.70
N ILE A 320 -13.36 17.61 -0.29
CA ILE A 320 -13.45 17.25 -1.72
C ILE A 320 -12.67 15.95 -1.98
N ILE A 321 -11.43 15.86 -1.48
CA ILE A 321 -10.57 14.70 -1.63
C ILE A 321 -11.21 13.47 -0.96
N SER A 322 -11.73 13.63 0.27
CA SER A 322 -12.44 12.57 1.00
C SER A 322 -13.65 12.05 0.24
N VAL A 323 -14.45 12.93 -0.38
CA VAL A 323 -15.60 12.52 -1.21
C VAL A 323 -15.14 11.72 -2.44
N GLY A 324 -14.09 12.19 -3.13
CA GLY A 324 -13.51 11.49 -4.27
C GLY A 324 -13.09 10.06 -3.91
N PHE A 325 -12.51 9.88 -2.72
CA PHE A 325 -12.11 8.57 -2.20
C PHE A 325 -13.27 7.68 -1.82
N ILE A 326 -14.28 8.19 -1.13
CA ILE A 326 -15.48 7.41 -0.82
C ILE A 326 -16.13 6.92 -2.11
N MET A 327 -16.25 7.80 -3.12
CA MET A 327 -16.75 7.41 -4.45
C MET A 327 -15.91 6.31 -5.10
N PHE A 328 -14.58 6.35 -4.92
CA PHE A 328 -13.68 5.34 -5.46
C PHE A 328 -13.91 3.96 -4.83
N HIS A 329 -14.16 3.92 -3.51
CA HIS A 329 -14.40 2.70 -2.74
C HIS A 329 -15.76 2.05 -2.98
N VAL A 330 -16.79 2.82 -3.35
CA VAL A 330 -18.15 2.29 -3.57
C VAL A 330 -18.19 1.29 -4.74
N VAL A 331 -17.20 1.34 -5.63
CA VAL A 331 -17.12 0.47 -6.80
C VAL A 331 -15.92 -0.49 -6.67
N PRO A 332 -16.14 -1.81 -6.61
CA PRO A 332 -15.03 -2.76 -6.56
C PRO A 332 -14.24 -2.75 -7.87
N THR A 333 -12.91 -2.61 -7.75
CA THR A 333 -11.97 -2.81 -8.86
C THR A 333 -11.95 -4.28 -9.26
N GLN A 334 -12.06 -4.55 -10.56
CA GLN A 334 -11.98 -5.90 -11.08
C GLN A 334 -10.51 -6.23 -11.30
N VAL A 335 -9.91 -6.97 -10.38
CA VAL A 335 -8.61 -7.59 -10.59
C VAL A 335 -8.84 -8.79 -11.52
N PRO A 336 -8.12 -8.92 -12.66
CA PRO A 336 -8.18 -10.13 -13.45
C PRO A 336 -7.76 -11.31 -12.57
N THR A 337 -8.67 -12.26 -12.36
CA THR A 337 -8.33 -13.54 -11.77
C THR A 337 -7.39 -14.24 -12.75
N ILE A 338 -6.07 -14.15 -12.52
CA ILE A 338 -5.19 -15.21 -13.01
C ILE A 338 -5.68 -16.44 -12.26
N ALA A 339 -6.26 -17.38 -12.99
CA ALA A 339 -6.83 -18.59 -12.44
C ALA A 339 -5.79 -19.25 -11.52
N PHE A 340 -5.99 -19.12 -10.21
CA PHE A 340 -5.39 -20.05 -9.27
C PHE A 340 -6.09 -21.37 -9.58
N GLN A 341 -5.49 -22.13 -10.48
CA GLN A 341 -5.91 -23.50 -10.76
C GLN A 341 -5.83 -24.21 -9.41
N THR A 342 -7.01 -24.45 -8.86
CA THR A 342 -7.22 -25.06 -7.56
C THR A 342 -6.78 -26.51 -7.70
N CYS A 343 -5.48 -26.80 -7.57
CA CYS A 343 -5.02 -28.14 -7.20
C CYS A 343 -5.26 -28.31 -5.69
N SER A 344 -6.52 -28.29 -5.28
CA SER A 344 -6.95 -28.69 -3.93
C SER A 344 -8.38 -29.22 -3.96
N SER A 345 -8.68 -30.06 -4.95
CA SER A 345 -9.91 -30.85 -5.00
C SER A 345 -9.70 -32.02 -5.96
N ASN A 346 -8.77 -32.91 -5.59
CA ASN A 346 -8.66 -34.28 -6.10
C ASN A 346 -7.96 -35.23 -5.10
N GLU A 347 -7.42 -34.77 -3.96
CA GLU A 347 -6.83 -35.65 -2.94
C GLU A 347 -7.86 -36.22 -1.95
N ASP A 348 -9.03 -35.60 -1.79
CA ASP A 348 -10.06 -36.09 -0.86
C ASP A 348 -10.95 -37.18 -1.46
N GLU A 349 -11.05 -37.29 -2.79
CA GLU A 349 -11.85 -38.36 -3.43
C GLU A 349 -11.05 -39.66 -3.65
N GLN A 350 -9.71 -39.61 -3.51
CA GLN A 350 -8.84 -40.76 -3.68
C GLN A 350 -8.48 -41.45 -2.36
N THR A 351 -8.69 -40.77 -1.23
CA THR A 351 -8.40 -41.31 0.11
C THR A 351 -9.61 -42.10 0.68
N GLU A 352 -10.84 -41.73 0.34
CA GLU A 352 -12.04 -42.51 0.72
C GLU A 352 -12.22 -43.79 -0.13
N ALA A 353 -11.86 -43.76 -1.41
CA ALA A 353 -11.94 -44.94 -2.28
C ALA A 353 -10.92 -46.04 -1.91
N ASN A 354 -9.75 -45.67 -1.38
CA ASN A 354 -8.69 -46.63 -1.04
C ASN A 354 -8.88 -47.26 0.36
N THR A 355 -9.56 -46.55 1.26
CA THR A 355 -9.85 -47.05 2.62
C THR A 355 -11.02 -48.05 2.61
N GLY A 356 -12.03 -47.84 1.76
CA GLY A 356 -13.14 -48.79 1.57
C GLY A 356 -12.75 -50.11 0.89
N GLY A 357 -11.72 -50.10 0.03
CA GLY A 357 -11.20 -51.29 -0.64
C GLY A 357 -10.28 -52.16 0.24
N GLN A 358 -9.55 -51.55 1.17
CA GLN A 358 -8.68 -52.26 2.12
C GLN A 358 -9.49 -52.95 3.23
N MET A 359 -10.60 -52.37 3.68
CA MET A 359 -11.43 -52.93 4.77
C MET A 359 -12.23 -54.16 4.34
N LYS A 360 -12.64 -54.25 3.05
CA LYS A 360 -13.28 -55.46 2.49
C LYS A 360 -12.32 -56.63 2.28
N ARG A 361 -11.03 -56.38 2.03
CA ARG A 361 -10.03 -57.43 1.79
C ARG A 361 -9.54 -58.08 3.11
N ILE A 362 -9.79 -57.47 4.27
CA ILE A 362 -9.45 -58.02 5.58
C ILE A 362 -10.56 -58.93 6.13
N GLU A 363 -11.83 -58.70 5.76
CA GLU A 363 -12.93 -59.61 6.15
C GLU A 363 -12.95 -60.93 5.35
N GLU A 364 -12.53 -60.95 4.07
CA GLU A 364 -12.51 -62.20 3.28
C GLU A 364 -11.36 -63.16 3.64
N VAL A 365 -10.33 -62.72 4.39
CA VAL A 365 -9.18 -63.57 4.77
C VAL A 365 -9.40 -64.27 6.12
N ASN A 366 -10.41 -63.88 6.90
CA ASN A 366 -10.69 -64.45 8.24
C ASN A 366 -11.87 -65.44 8.28
N THR A 367 -12.39 -65.87 7.12
CA THR A 367 -13.49 -66.86 7.00
C THR A 367 -13.17 -68.07 6.11
N LEU A 368 -11.88 -68.41 5.98
CA LEU A 368 -11.40 -69.73 5.56
C LEU A 368 -10.54 -70.29 6.69
#